data_AF-A0AA86N6B8-F1
#
_entry.id   AF-A0AA86N6B8-F1
#
_cell.length_a   1.000
_cell.length_b   1.000
_cell.length_c   1.000
_cell.angle_alpha   90.00
_cell.angle_beta   90.00
_cell.angle_gamma   90.00
#
_symmetry.space_group_name_H-M   'P 1'
#
loop_
_entity.id
_entity.type
_entity.pdbx_description
1 polymer ?
#
loop_
_entity_poly.entity_id
_entity_poly.type
_entity_poly.pdbx_seq_one_letter_code
_entity_poly.pdbx_strand_id
1 'polypeptide(L)'
;MLQYVIINLKQLPNIKKLVVNRCRLESTSGLENMSQLEELSLRGNKLTELGALTQIKTLKILHVAQNNIKSLENIEQLQQLVELDASENSIESLQPFRNLMQLQKINFSQNNIKSGQFLFGLNNINHINLASNKLENINFVRYMDKLTYLNISFNYIQDIEILKQLNQLIDLRLDGNMINSFTALDQLSNIQSCWYTCEQNVSNVEASFQQKLIKKYQKDPKNKRFLTHFVGVLHQTLHFDSLMERNS
;
A
#
# COMPACT_ATOMS: atom_id res chain seq x y z
N MET A 1 27.20 -20.31 5.77
CA MET A 1 26.56 -20.65 7.07
C MET A 1 25.02 -20.60 7.02
N LEU A 2 24.39 -19.70 6.25
CA LEU A 2 22.92 -19.57 6.23
C LEU A 2 22.18 -20.43 5.18
N GLN A 3 22.83 -20.79 4.07
CA GLN A 3 22.32 -21.81 3.15
C GLN A 3 22.19 -23.19 3.84
N TYR A 4 23.02 -23.44 4.87
CA TYR A 4 22.91 -24.61 5.75
C TYR A 4 21.64 -24.63 6.60
N VAL A 5 21.09 -23.47 6.98
CA VAL A 5 19.82 -23.41 7.72
C VAL A 5 18.68 -23.91 6.82
N ILE A 6 18.65 -23.50 5.55
CA ILE A 6 17.62 -23.97 4.60
C ILE A 6 17.79 -25.45 4.24
N ILE A 7 19.03 -25.93 4.11
CA ILE A 7 19.28 -27.37 3.86
C ILE A 7 18.67 -28.24 4.97
N ASN A 8 18.73 -27.81 6.24
CA ASN A 8 18.12 -28.54 7.35
C ASN A 8 16.60 -28.40 7.44
N LEU A 9 16.01 -27.32 6.91
CA LEU A 9 14.55 -27.13 6.89
C LEU A 9 13.82 -28.11 5.96
N LYS A 10 14.51 -28.70 4.98
CA LYS A 10 13.96 -29.75 4.11
C LYS A 10 13.45 -30.98 4.88
N GLN A 11 13.94 -31.21 6.10
CA GLN A 11 13.55 -32.35 6.93
C GLN A 11 12.27 -32.12 7.75
N LEU A 12 11.63 -30.95 7.62
CA LEU A 12 10.44 -30.60 8.39
C LEU A 12 9.22 -30.46 7.46
N PRO A 13 8.71 -31.57 6.89
CA PRO A 13 7.72 -31.57 5.81
C PRO A 13 6.35 -31.02 6.21
N ASN A 14 6.07 -30.95 7.52
CA ASN A 14 4.77 -30.53 8.05
C ASN A 14 4.74 -29.08 8.54
N ILE A 15 5.78 -28.29 8.27
CA ILE A 15 5.78 -26.88 8.66
C ILE A 15 4.75 -26.11 7.83
N LYS A 16 3.80 -25.49 8.52
CA LYS A 16 2.81 -24.58 7.95
C LYS A 16 3.22 -23.11 8.02
N LYS A 17 4.08 -22.76 8.96
CA LYS A 17 4.53 -21.39 9.19
C LYS A 17 6.02 -21.34 9.41
N LEU A 18 6.70 -20.51 8.63
CA LEU A 18 8.15 -20.32 8.71
C LEU A 18 8.49 -18.83 8.74
N VAL A 19 9.39 -18.45 9.63
CA VAL A 19 9.88 -17.08 9.77
C VAL A 19 11.41 -17.11 9.77
N VAL A 20 12.01 -16.46 8.77
CA VAL A 20 13.48 -16.41 8.57
C VAL A 20 13.87 -14.96 8.25
N ASN A 21 13.53 -14.05 9.17
CA ASN A 21 13.76 -12.62 8.97
C ASN A 21 15.18 -12.21 9.34
N ARG A 22 15.74 -11.23 8.63
CA ARG A 22 17.05 -10.61 8.94
C ARG A 22 18.20 -11.62 9.00
N CYS A 23 18.10 -12.64 8.15
CA CYS A 23 19.06 -13.74 8.07
C CYS A 23 20.06 -13.56 6.92
N ARG A 24 20.08 -12.41 6.24
CA ARG A 24 20.96 -12.15 5.08
C ARG A 24 20.80 -13.20 3.96
N LEU A 25 19.60 -13.75 3.80
CA LEU A 25 19.32 -14.75 2.80
C LEU A 25 19.35 -14.13 1.39
N GLU A 26 20.10 -14.73 0.48
CA GLU A 26 20.26 -14.23 -0.90
C GLU A 26 19.44 -15.03 -1.92
N SER A 27 18.99 -16.24 -1.55
CA SER A 27 18.16 -17.09 -2.41
C SER A 27 17.18 -17.91 -1.58
N THR A 28 16.03 -18.22 -2.16
CA THR A 28 14.99 -19.08 -1.58
C THR A 28 15.22 -20.56 -1.92
N SER A 29 16.30 -20.89 -2.64
CA SER A 29 16.62 -22.26 -3.00
C SER A 29 16.70 -23.18 -1.78
N GLY A 30 16.08 -24.33 -1.89
CA GLY A 30 15.92 -25.33 -0.84
C GLY A 30 14.56 -25.31 -0.14
N LEU A 31 13.72 -24.30 -0.39
CA LEU A 31 12.34 -24.22 0.12
C LEU A 31 11.31 -24.87 -0.83
N GLU A 32 11.71 -25.35 -2.02
CA GLU A 32 10.81 -25.82 -3.09
C GLU A 32 9.86 -26.93 -2.62
N ASN A 33 10.33 -27.78 -1.70
CA ASN A 33 9.63 -28.97 -1.24
C ASN A 33 8.77 -28.76 0.02
N MET A 34 8.65 -27.53 0.52
CA MET A 34 7.84 -27.23 1.71
C MET A 34 6.34 -27.18 1.37
N SER A 35 5.80 -28.30 0.89
CA SER A 35 4.47 -28.38 0.27
C SER A 35 3.30 -28.07 1.21
N GLN A 36 3.49 -28.09 2.53
CA GLN A 36 2.47 -27.72 3.52
C GLN A 36 2.59 -26.28 4.02
N LEU A 37 3.55 -25.50 3.53
CA LEU A 37 3.81 -24.16 4.02
C LEU A 37 2.72 -23.17 3.56
N GLU A 38 2.00 -22.60 4.53
CA GLU A 38 0.90 -21.66 4.31
C GLU A 38 1.32 -20.20 4.61
N GLU A 39 2.24 -20.00 5.55
CA GLU A 39 2.70 -18.67 5.97
C GLU A 39 4.24 -18.59 5.95
N LEU A 40 4.77 -17.62 5.21
CA LEU A 40 6.21 -17.42 5.10
C LEU A 40 6.60 -15.95 5.28
N SER A 41 7.52 -15.69 6.20
CA SER A 41 8.16 -14.39 6.38
C SER A 41 9.66 -14.49 6.14
N LEU A 42 10.14 -13.73 5.16
CA LEU A 42 11.55 -13.57 4.78
C LEU A 42 11.95 -12.08 4.80
N ARG A 43 11.39 -11.29 5.72
CA ARG A 43 11.63 -9.86 5.82
C ARG A 43 13.09 -9.54 6.15
N GLY A 44 13.65 -8.48 5.57
CA GLY A 44 14.99 -7.99 5.92
C GLY A 44 16.12 -8.90 5.43
N ASN A 45 15.92 -9.58 4.31
CA ASN A 45 16.94 -10.41 3.68
C ASN A 45 17.57 -9.68 2.47
N LYS A 46 18.19 -10.41 1.55
CA LYS A 46 18.86 -9.86 0.36
C LYS A 46 18.32 -10.49 -0.93
N LEU A 47 17.09 -10.99 -0.90
CA LEU A 47 16.48 -11.64 -2.05
C LEU A 47 16.32 -10.64 -3.20
N THR A 48 16.60 -11.07 -4.43
CA THR A 48 16.39 -10.26 -5.65
C THR A 48 15.16 -10.70 -6.45
N GLU A 49 14.60 -11.85 -6.11
CA GLU A 49 13.46 -12.50 -6.77
C GLU A 49 12.74 -13.45 -5.80
N LEU A 50 11.57 -13.95 -6.20
CA LEU A 50 10.85 -14.98 -5.43
C LEU A 50 11.50 -16.37 -5.55
N GLY A 51 12.01 -16.72 -6.74
CA GLY A 51 12.67 -18.01 -6.99
C GLY A 51 11.80 -19.22 -6.62
N ALA A 52 12.33 -20.08 -5.76
CA ALA A 52 11.72 -21.33 -5.29
C ALA A 52 10.34 -21.16 -4.64
N LEU A 53 10.02 -19.97 -4.12
CA LEU A 53 8.75 -19.73 -3.43
C LEU A 53 7.54 -19.93 -4.33
N THR A 54 7.69 -19.70 -5.62
CA THR A 54 6.64 -19.84 -6.65
C THR A 54 6.15 -21.29 -6.78
N GLN A 55 6.93 -22.26 -6.31
CA GLN A 55 6.56 -23.69 -6.28
C GLN A 55 5.69 -24.06 -5.08
N ILE A 56 5.63 -23.21 -4.06
CA ILE A 56 4.92 -23.47 -2.81
C ILE A 56 3.47 -22.98 -2.94
N LYS A 57 2.67 -23.72 -3.72
CA LYS A 57 1.29 -23.36 -4.11
C LYS A 57 0.30 -23.29 -2.95
N THR A 58 0.69 -23.75 -1.76
CA THR A 58 -0.08 -23.69 -0.51
C THR A 58 0.08 -22.37 0.24
N LEU A 59 0.98 -21.48 -0.19
CA LEU A 59 1.18 -20.19 0.44
C LEU A 59 -0.09 -19.32 0.39
N LYS A 60 -0.51 -18.88 1.57
CA LYS A 60 -1.62 -17.94 1.81
C LYS A 60 -1.10 -16.58 2.26
N ILE A 61 0.00 -16.53 2.99
CA ILE A 61 0.61 -15.29 3.49
C ILE A 61 2.09 -15.30 3.11
N LEU A 62 2.52 -14.28 2.36
CA LEU A 62 3.91 -14.12 1.97
C LEU A 62 4.41 -12.72 2.32
N HIS A 63 5.43 -12.65 3.17
CA HIS A 63 6.08 -11.40 3.55
C HIS A 63 7.56 -11.42 3.12
N VAL A 64 7.88 -10.64 2.10
CA VAL A 64 9.24 -10.46 1.54
C VAL A 64 9.69 -9.00 1.62
N ALA A 65 9.11 -8.22 2.54
CA ALA A 65 9.48 -6.83 2.75
C ALA A 65 10.96 -6.64 3.10
N GLN A 66 11.53 -5.47 2.82
CA GLN A 66 12.94 -5.16 3.14
C GLN A 66 13.91 -6.15 2.48
N ASN A 67 13.79 -6.32 1.16
CA ASN A 67 14.69 -7.11 0.31
C ASN A 67 15.15 -6.27 -0.89
N ASN A 68 15.80 -6.89 -1.87
CA ASN A 68 16.26 -6.24 -3.10
C ASN A 68 15.45 -6.71 -4.33
N ILE A 69 14.19 -7.10 -4.13
CA ILE A 69 13.36 -7.70 -5.18
C ILE A 69 13.01 -6.65 -6.21
N LYS A 70 13.20 -6.99 -7.49
CA LYS A 70 12.88 -6.11 -8.62
C LYS A 70 11.66 -6.58 -9.43
N SER A 71 11.39 -7.89 -9.42
CA SER A 71 10.26 -8.50 -10.10
C SER A 71 9.62 -9.59 -9.24
N LEU A 72 8.33 -9.83 -9.46
CA LEU A 72 7.58 -10.94 -8.87
C LEU A 72 7.17 -11.93 -9.96
N GLU A 73 8.15 -12.39 -10.72
CA GLU A 73 7.92 -13.35 -11.79
C GLU A 73 7.32 -14.65 -11.23
N ASN A 74 6.38 -15.23 -11.97
CA ASN A 74 5.66 -16.46 -11.62
C ASN A 74 4.84 -16.38 -10.32
N ILE A 75 4.49 -15.18 -9.84
CA ILE A 75 3.65 -15.04 -8.65
C ILE A 75 2.23 -15.59 -8.87
N GLU A 76 1.74 -15.62 -10.11
CA GLU A 76 0.42 -16.18 -10.47
C GLU A 76 0.28 -17.68 -10.18
N GLN A 77 1.40 -18.37 -9.87
CA GLN A 77 1.38 -19.74 -9.39
C GLN A 77 0.86 -19.86 -7.95
N LEU A 78 0.92 -18.78 -7.16
CA LEU A 78 0.51 -18.74 -5.75
C LEU A 78 -0.99 -18.43 -5.61
N GLN A 79 -1.85 -19.23 -6.23
CA GLN A 79 -3.29 -18.95 -6.36
C GLN A 79 -4.06 -18.92 -5.03
N GLN A 80 -3.48 -19.48 -3.95
CA GLN A 80 -4.04 -19.44 -2.60
C GLN A 80 -3.65 -18.19 -1.80
N LEU A 81 -2.85 -17.29 -2.39
CA LEU A 81 -2.33 -16.12 -1.68
C LEU A 81 -3.47 -15.16 -1.31
N VAL A 82 -3.55 -14.86 -0.01
CA VAL A 82 -4.52 -13.95 0.61
C VAL A 82 -3.85 -12.62 0.99
N GLU A 83 -2.59 -12.70 1.43
CA GLU A 83 -1.82 -11.54 1.87
C GLU A 83 -0.41 -11.55 1.29
N LEU A 84 -0.01 -10.41 0.71
CA LEU A 84 1.32 -10.20 0.14
C LEU A 84 1.92 -8.89 0.65
N ASP A 85 3.06 -8.98 1.32
CA ASP A 85 3.87 -7.83 1.70
C ASP A 85 5.22 -7.87 1.01
N ALA A 86 5.40 -7.01 0.01
CA ALA A 86 6.63 -6.80 -0.74
C ALA A 86 7.10 -5.33 -0.63
N SER A 87 6.76 -4.67 0.50
CA SER A 87 7.21 -3.30 0.78
C SER A 87 8.73 -3.18 0.94
N GLU A 88 9.28 -1.98 0.79
CA GLU A 88 10.72 -1.72 0.95
C GLU A 88 11.57 -2.64 0.06
N ASN A 89 11.29 -2.62 -1.24
CA ASN A 89 12.02 -3.35 -2.27
C ASN A 89 12.39 -2.37 -3.41
N SER A 90 12.77 -2.88 -4.58
CA SER A 90 13.12 -2.07 -5.76
C SER A 90 12.24 -2.41 -6.97
N ILE A 91 10.95 -2.69 -6.73
CA ILE A 91 10.00 -3.08 -7.78
C ILE A 91 9.58 -1.83 -8.57
N GLU A 92 9.77 -1.86 -9.89
CA GLU A 92 9.38 -0.77 -10.79
C GLU A 92 8.12 -1.08 -11.60
N SER A 93 7.99 -2.34 -12.03
CA SER A 93 6.90 -2.81 -12.85
C SER A 93 6.50 -4.23 -12.45
N LEU A 94 5.22 -4.53 -12.60
CA LEU A 94 4.64 -5.84 -12.31
C LEU A 94 3.75 -6.23 -13.48
N GLN A 95 3.83 -7.51 -13.84
CA GLN A 95 2.84 -8.11 -14.74
C GLN A 95 1.50 -8.24 -14.01
N PRO A 96 0.36 -8.30 -14.73
CA PRO A 96 -0.94 -8.56 -14.13
C PRO A 96 -0.95 -9.83 -13.27
N PHE A 97 -1.46 -9.71 -12.05
CA PHE A 97 -1.63 -10.81 -11.10
C PHE A 97 -2.80 -11.72 -11.49
N ARG A 98 -2.68 -12.35 -12.67
CA ARG A 98 -3.71 -13.26 -13.18
C ARG A 98 -3.96 -14.37 -12.16
N ASN A 99 -5.23 -14.70 -11.95
CA ASN A 99 -5.66 -15.83 -11.10
C ASN A 99 -5.35 -15.73 -9.60
N LEU A 100 -4.84 -14.61 -9.07
CA LEU A 100 -4.71 -14.39 -7.63
C LEU A 100 -6.04 -13.97 -6.97
N MET A 101 -7.10 -14.73 -7.25
CA MET A 101 -8.48 -14.37 -6.90
C MET A 101 -8.75 -14.38 -5.40
N GLN A 102 -7.88 -14.98 -4.59
CA GLN A 102 -7.99 -15.00 -3.13
C GLN A 102 -7.32 -13.81 -2.45
N LEU A 103 -6.58 -12.98 -3.21
CA LEU A 103 -5.79 -11.89 -2.66
C LEU A 103 -6.71 -10.82 -2.08
N GLN A 104 -6.48 -10.50 -0.80
CA GLN A 104 -7.28 -9.54 -0.04
C GLN A 104 -6.45 -8.35 0.42
N LYS A 105 -5.18 -8.58 0.75
CA LYS A 105 -4.30 -7.57 1.34
C LYS A 105 -2.98 -7.51 0.61
N ILE A 106 -2.61 -6.31 0.21
CA ILE A 106 -1.32 -6.05 -0.42
C ILE A 106 -0.60 -4.89 0.25
N ASN A 107 0.71 -5.05 0.38
CA ASN A 107 1.60 -3.96 0.72
C ASN A 107 2.79 -3.94 -0.24
N PHE A 108 2.87 -2.87 -1.01
CA PHE A 108 3.94 -2.56 -1.95
C PHE A 108 4.55 -1.18 -1.66
N SER A 109 4.35 -0.65 -0.45
CA SER A 109 4.87 0.68 -0.10
C SER A 109 6.39 0.74 -0.20
N GLN A 110 6.96 1.91 -0.45
CA GLN A 110 8.41 2.11 -0.55
C GLN A 110 9.03 1.23 -1.66
N ASN A 111 8.51 1.40 -2.87
CA ASN A 111 9.03 0.80 -4.11
C ASN A 111 9.12 1.91 -5.19
N ASN A 112 9.30 1.53 -6.45
CA ASN A 112 9.38 2.45 -7.58
C ASN A 112 8.22 2.25 -8.58
N ILE A 113 7.07 1.75 -8.12
CA ILE A 113 5.95 1.36 -8.97
C ILE A 113 5.29 2.60 -9.59
N LYS A 114 5.15 2.60 -10.92
CA LYS A 114 4.52 3.71 -11.67
C LYS A 114 3.06 3.47 -12.01
N SER A 115 2.60 2.22 -11.97
CA SER A 115 1.26 1.83 -12.38
C SER A 115 0.70 0.69 -11.51
N GLY A 116 -0.54 0.85 -11.05
CA GLY A 116 -1.28 -0.18 -10.31
C GLY A 116 -2.03 -1.19 -11.21
N GLN A 117 -1.82 -1.16 -12.52
CA GLN A 117 -2.53 -2.04 -13.48
C GLN A 117 -2.35 -3.53 -13.20
N PHE A 118 -1.31 -3.92 -12.48
CA PHE A 118 -1.10 -5.32 -12.08
C PHE A 118 -2.23 -5.87 -11.19
N LEU A 119 -3.03 -4.99 -10.58
CA LEU A 119 -4.18 -5.33 -9.74
C LEU A 119 -5.51 -5.44 -10.48
N PHE A 120 -5.54 -5.21 -11.80
CA PHE A 120 -6.80 -5.28 -12.55
C PHE A 120 -7.46 -6.66 -12.43
N GLY A 121 -8.75 -6.66 -12.08
CA GLY A 121 -9.56 -7.88 -11.92
C GLY A 121 -9.49 -8.53 -10.54
N LEU A 122 -8.70 -8.00 -9.60
CA LEU A 122 -8.60 -8.51 -8.23
C LEU A 122 -9.70 -7.91 -7.33
N ASN A 123 -10.92 -8.39 -7.51
CA ASN A 123 -12.12 -7.83 -6.87
C ASN A 123 -12.29 -8.20 -5.38
N ASN A 124 -11.45 -9.11 -4.85
CA ASN A 124 -11.48 -9.49 -3.43
C ASN A 124 -10.58 -8.64 -2.54
N ILE A 125 -9.79 -7.72 -3.11
CA ILE A 125 -8.90 -6.85 -2.35
C ILE A 125 -9.71 -5.90 -1.47
N ASN A 126 -9.38 -5.89 -0.18
CA ASN A 126 -9.97 -5.01 0.82
C ASN A 126 -8.96 -4.05 1.47
N HIS A 127 -7.66 -4.28 1.28
CA HIS A 127 -6.58 -3.48 1.87
C HIS A 127 -5.43 -3.30 0.88
N ILE A 128 -5.15 -2.05 0.52
CA ILE A 128 -4.04 -1.68 -0.37
C ILE A 128 -3.14 -0.67 0.32
N ASN A 129 -1.85 -0.99 0.38
CA ASN A 129 -0.82 0.00 0.67
C ASN A 129 0.17 0.09 -0.50
N LEU A 130 0.17 1.25 -1.16
CA LEU A 130 1.04 1.64 -2.27
C LEU A 130 1.78 2.96 -1.96
N ALA A 131 1.91 3.31 -0.67
CA ALA A 131 2.56 4.55 -0.26
C ALA A 131 4.02 4.64 -0.75
N SER A 132 4.54 5.84 -0.99
CA SER A 132 5.95 6.05 -1.36
C SER A 132 6.32 5.25 -2.60
N ASN A 133 5.61 5.52 -3.70
CA ASN A 133 5.84 4.96 -5.03
C ASN A 133 5.86 6.11 -6.05
N LYS A 134 5.61 5.81 -7.33
CA LYS A 134 5.63 6.78 -8.43
C LYS A 134 4.32 6.76 -9.22
N LEU A 135 3.20 6.45 -8.56
CA LEU A 135 1.89 6.37 -9.21
C LEU A 135 1.41 7.76 -9.62
N GLU A 136 0.92 7.90 -10.85
CA GLU A 136 0.31 9.15 -11.34
C GLU A 136 -1.23 9.08 -11.37
N ASN A 137 -1.80 7.87 -11.36
CA ASN A 137 -3.23 7.65 -11.32
C ASN A 137 -3.58 6.37 -10.56
N ILE A 138 -4.85 6.25 -10.20
CA ILE A 138 -5.40 5.15 -9.40
C ILE A 138 -6.55 4.42 -10.11
N ASN A 139 -6.58 4.44 -11.45
CA ASN A 139 -7.67 3.84 -12.22
C ASN A 139 -7.85 2.32 -11.98
N PHE A 140 -6.84 1.65 -11.42
CA PHE A 140 -6.92 0.25 -11.01
C PHE A 140 -7.97 -0.04 -9.94
N VAL A 141 -8.38 0.96 -9.14
CA VAL A 141 -9.40 0.77 -8.09
C VAL A 141 -10.83 0.65 -8.63
N ARG A 142 -11.04 0.81 -9.94
CA ARG A 142 -12.38 0.98 -10.52
C ARG A 142 -13.42 -0.07 -10.12
N TYR A 143 -12.98 -1.31 -9.92
CA TYR A 143 -13.85 -2.45 -9.61
C TYR A 143 -13.58 -3.06 -8.23
N MET A 144 -12.91 -2.33 -7.34
CA MET A 144 -12.57 -2.80 -5.99
C MET A 144 -13.65 -2.38 -4.98
N ASP A 145 -14.87 -2.89 -5.16
CA ASP A 145 -16.05 -2.58 -4.34
C ASP A 145 -15.91 -2.98 -2.86
N LYS A 146 -15.03 -3.95 -2.56
CA LYS A 146 -14.70 -4.39 -1.20
C LYS A 146 -13.57 -3.60 -0.53
N LEU A 147 -13.01 -2.59 -1.19
CA LEU A 147 -11.88 -1.84 -0.67
C LEU A 147 -12.27 -1.02 0.57
N THR A 148 -11.65 -1.33 1.71
CA THR A 148 -11.89 -0.66 2.99
C THR A 148 -10.72 0.23 3.43
N TYR A 149 -9.51 -0.11 2.98
CA TYR A 149 -8.30 0.65 3.28
C TYR A 149 -7.50 0.90 2.00
N LEU A 150 -7.18 2.17 1.74
CA LEU A 150 -6.32 2.58 0.63
C LEU A 150 -5.29 3.59 1.12
N ASN A 151 -4.02 3.21 1.07
CA ASN A 151 -2.91 4.13 1.25
C ASN A 151 -2.15 4.31 -0.06
N ILE A 152 -2.21 5.53 -0.60
CA ILE A 152 -1.55 5.97 -1.83
C ILE A 152 -0.73 7.24 -1.58
N SER A 153 -0.36 7.48 -0.33
CA SER A 153 0.44 8.64 0.08
C SER A 153 1.81 8.65 -0.60
N PHE A 154 2.43 9.82 -0.75
CA PHE A 154 3.76 10.03 -1.33
C PHE A 154 3.85 9.39 -2.72
N ASN A 155 2.97 9.84 -3.61
CA ASN A 155 2.91 9.50 -5.02
C ASN A 155 2.70 10.80 -5.84
N TYR A 156 2.44 10.68 -7.13
CA TYR A 156 2.26 11.81 -8.05
C TYR A 156 0.81 11.97 -8.52
N ILE A 157 -0.16 11.55 -7.70
CA ILE A 157 -1.57 11.47 -8.09
C ILE A 157 -2.20 12.87 -8.08
N GLN A 158 -2.90 13.20 -9.16
CA GLN A 158 -3.60 14.48 -9.31
C GLN A 158 -5.13 14.34 -9.30
N ASP A 159 -5.63 13.28 -9.94
CA ASP A 159 -7.06 13.00 -10.07
C ASP A 159 -7.46 11.82 -9.18
N ILE A 160 -8.46 12.06 -8.34
CA ILE A 160 -9.06 11.09 -7.44
C ILE A 160 -10.56 10.94 -7.65
N GLU A 161 -11.14 11.45 -8.74
CA GLU A 161 -12.57 11.33 -9.06
C GLU A 161 -13.06 9.88 -9.07
N ILE A 162 -12.18 8.95 -9.41
CA ILE A 162 -12.47 7.51 -9.41
C ILE A 162 -12.79 6.97 -8.00
N LEU A 163 -12.40 7.66 -6.93
CA LEU A 163 -12.70 7.22 -5.56
C LEU A 163 -14.20 7.25 -5.26
N LYS A 164 -15.00 8.09 -5.92
CA LYS A 164 -16.43 8.27 -5.61
C LYS A 164 -17.30 7.00 -5.70
N GLN A 165 -16.80 5.95 -6.35
CA GLN A 165 -17.49 4.66 -6.44
C GLN A 165 -17.12 3.68 -5.31
N LEU A 166 -16.11 4.00 -4.49
CA LEU A 166 -15.57 3.13 -3.43
C LEU A 166 -16.34 3.32 -2.12
N ASN A 167 -17.60 2.93 -2.14
CA ASN A 167 -18.53 3.18 -1.04
C ASN A 167 -18.18 2.45 0.26
N GLN A 168 -17.33 1.42 0.22
CA GLN A 168 -16.89 0.68 1.42
C GLN A 168 -15.60 1.23 2.04
N LEU A 169 -15.04 2.31 1.49
CA LEU A 169 -13.77 2.85 1.95
C LEU A 169 -13.90 3.48 3.35
N ILE A 170 -13.09 3.00 4.28
CA ILE A 170 -13.07 3.40 5.69
C ILE A 170 -11.85 4.27 5.98
N ASP A 171 -10.66 3.84 5.54
CA ASP A 171 -9.41 4.58 5.78
C ASP A 171 -8.72 4.89 4.45
N LEU A 172 -8.44 6.18 4.24
CA LEU A 172 -7.82 6.71 3.04
C LEU A 172 -6.60 7.57 3.41
N ARG A 173 -5.46 7.28 2.79
CA ARG A 173 -4.23 8.07 2.96
C ARG A 173 -3.78 8.63 1.62
N LEU A 174 -3.74 9.95 1.52
CA LEU A 174 -3.47 10.74 0.32
C LEU A 174 -2.27 11.68 0.48
N ASP A 175 -1.61 11.71 1.64
CA ASP A 175 -0.54 12.65 1.97
C ASP A 175 0.54 12.72 0.88
N GLY A 176 1.13 13.88 0.61
CA GLY A 176 2.25 13.98 -0.34
C GLY A 176 1.88 13.61 -1.78
N ASN A 177 0.67 13.97 -2.24
CA ASN A 177 0.24 13.90 -3.64
C ASN A 177 -0.05 15.30 -4.20
N MET A 178 -0.32 15.38 -5.52
CA MET A 178 -0.60 16.63 -6.24
C MET A 178 -2.10 16.78 -6.58
N ILE A 179 -2.97 16.45 -5.62
CA ILE A 179 -4.42 16.35 -5.86
C ILE A 179 -5.03 17.72 -6.16
N ASN A 180 -5.69 17.83 -7.32
CA ASN A 180 -6.26 19.09 -7.80
C ASN A 180 -7.71 19.33 -7.33
N SER A 181 -8.44 18.27 -6.98
CA SER A 181 -9.83 18.36 -6.51
C SER A 181 -10.16 17.24 -5.52
N PHE A 182 -10.99 17.58 -4.54
CA PHE A 182 -11.46 16.66 -3.50
C PHE A 182 -12.97 16.39 -3.57
N THR A 183 -13.64 16.82 -4.65
CA THR A 183 -15.08 16.60 -4.89
C THR A 183 -15.49 15.14 -4.78
N ALA A 184 -14.60 14.22 -5.18
CA ALA A 184 -14.78 12.78 -5.05
C ALA A 184 -15.08 12.33 -3.60
N LEU A 185 -14.52 13.02 -2.61
CA LEU A 185 -14.65 12.65 -1.19
C LEU A 185 -16.05 12.92 -0.64
N ASP A 186 -16.84 13.81 -1.27
CA ASP A 186 -18.19 14.12 -0.80
C ASP A 186 -19.17 12.94 -0.92
N GLN A 187 -18.85 11.97 -1.78
CA GLN A 187 -19.65 10.75 -1.99
C GLN A 187 -19.24 9.60 -1.06
N LEU A 188 -18.11 9.70 -0.35
CA LEU A 188 -17.58 8.65 0.51
C LEU A 188 -18.26 8.68 1.89
N SER A 189 -19.43 8.07 1.99
CA SER A 189 -20.26 8.10 3.20
C SER A 189 -19.72 7.27 4.38
N ASN A 190 -18.92 6.24 4.12
CA ASN A 190 -18.39 5.31 5.15
C ASN A 190 -16.99 5.66 5.66
N ILE A 191 -16.38 6.72 5.15
CA ILE A 191 -15.01 7.08 5.52
C ILE A 191 -14.94 7.45 7.01
N GLN A 192 -13.94 6.91 7.71
CA GLN A 192 -13.66 7.11 9.14
C GLN A 192 -12.26 7.68 9.42
N SER A 193 -11.37 7.64 8.44
CA SER A 193 -10.14 8.44 8.45
C SER A 193 -9.69 8.81 7.05
N CYS A 194 -9.25 10.05 6.88
CA CYS A 194 -8.67 10.57 5.65
C CYS A 194 -7.48 11.46 6.02
N TRP A 195 -6.33 11.19 5.42
CA TRP A 195 -5.08 11.92 5.68
C TRP A 195 -4.60 12.54 4.39
N TYR A 196 -4.34 13.84 4.42
CA TYR A 196 -3.79 14.59 3.29
C TYR A 196 -2.96 15.76 3.81
N THR A 197 -1.71 15.82 3.35
CA THR A 197 -0.81 16.97 3.46
C THR A 197 -0.37 17.39 2.06
N CYS A 198 -0.40 18.69 1.81
CA CYS A 198 0.06 19.28 0.55
C CYS A 198 1.47 19.86 0.78
N GLU A 199 2.45 19.45 -0.03
CA GLU A 199 3.80 20.04 -0.02
C GLU A 199 3.92 21.29 -0.91
N GLN A 200 2.88 21.60 -1.71
CA GLN A 200 2.84 22.76 -2.59
C GLN A 200 1.94 23.86 -2.01
N ASN A 201 2.29 25.13 -2.23
CA ASN A 201 1.59 26.33 -1.77
C ASN A 201 0.07 26.13 -1.62
N VAL A 202 -0.44 26.33 -0.40
CA VAL A 202 -1.85 26.12 0.03
C VAL A 202 -2.85 27.05 -0.69
N SER A 203 -2.40 27.87 -1.64
CA SER A 203 -3.19 28.89 -2.32
C SER A 203 -4.31 28.34 -3.23
N ASN A 204 -4.23 27.09 -3.69
CA ASN A 204 -5.18 26.52 -4.65
C ASN A 204 -6.22 25.54 -4.08
N VAL A 205 -6.12 25.13 -2.81
CA VAL A 205 -7.22 24.43 -2.16
C VAL A 205 -8.19 25.52 -1.69
N GLU A 206 -9.34 25.68 -2.36
CA GLU A 206 -10.31 26.71 -2.02
C GLU A 206 -10.50 26.78 -0.49
N ALA A 207 -10.14 27.92 0.12
CA ALA A 207 -10.29 28.15 1.56
C ALA A 207 -11.74 27.92 2.02
N SER A 208 -12.72 28.12 1.13
CA SER A 208 -14.14 27.85 1.34
C SER A 208 -14.44 26.35 1.55
N PHE A 209 -13.73 25.47 0.84
CA PHE A 209 -13.86 24.03 0.92
C PHE A 209 -13.15 23.47 2.16
N GLN A 210 -11.95 23.99 2.48
CA GLN A 210 -11.27 23.67 3.74
C GLN A 210 -12.17 23.99 4.94
N GLN A 211 -12.80 25.17 4.95
CA GLN A 211 -13.75 25.54 5.99
C GLN A 211 -15.02 24.67 6.01
N LYS A 212 -15.51 24.20 4.85
CA LYS A 212 -16.65 23.28 4.77
C LYS A 212 -16.30 21.90 5.30
N LEU A 213 -15.15 21.33 4.95
CA LEU A 213 -14.67 20.05 5.50
C LEU A 213 -14.45 20.17 7.01
N ILE A 214 -13.78 21.23 7.47
CA ILE A 214 -13.57 21.49 8.90
C ILE A 214 -14.93 21.56 9.63
N LYS A 215 -15.89 22.34 9.11
CA LYS A 215 -17.24 22.44 9.71
C LYS A 215 -18.05 21.15 9.66
N LYS A 216 -17.93 20.35 8.59
CA LYS A 216 -18.63 19.05 8.40
C LYS A 216 -18.09 18.00 9.37
N TYR A 217 -16.76 17.92 9.54
CA TYR A 217 -16.10 16.91 10.35
C TYR A 217 -15.88 17.32 11.82
N GLN A 218 -15.95 18.61 12.17
CA GLN A 218 -15.84 19.08 13.58
C GLN A 218 -17.08 18.75 14.40
N LYS A 219 -18.25 18.64 13.75
CA LYS A 219 -19.55 18.44 14.41
C LYS A 219 -19.86 16.99 14.75
N ASP A 220 -19.16 16.03 14.15
CA ASP A 220 -19.32 14.61 14.44
C ASP A 220 -18.17 14.11 15.35
N PRO A 221 -18.45 13.68 16.60
CA PRO A 221 -17.46 13.15 17.52
C PRO A 221 -16.66 11.96 16.95
N LYS A 222 -17.23 11.19 16.02
CA LYS A 222 -16.53 10.07 15.35
C LYS A 222 -15.48 10.58 14.35
N ASN A 223 -15.66 11.79 13.83
CA ASN A 223 -14.80 12.41 12.81
C ASN A 223 -13.74 13.36 13.39
N LYS A 224 -13.70 13.59 14.71
CA LYS A 224 -12.68 14.42 15.37
C LYS A 224 -11.24 13.99 15.06
N ARG A 225 -11.01 12.70 14.74
CA ARG A 225 -9.68 12.16 14.39
C ARG A 225 -9.20 12.55 12.99
N PHE A 226 -10.10 12.92 12.07
CA PHE A 226 -9.76 13.44 10.74
C PHE A 226 -9.17 14.84 10.78
N LEU A 227 -9.61 15.64 11.75
CA LEU A 227 -9.26 17.06 11.84
C LEU A 227 -7.86 17.32 12.37
N THR A 228 -7.34 16.44 13.21
CA THR A 228 -6.07 16.69 13.91
C THR A 228 -4.88 16.79 12.96
N HIS A 229 -4.96 16.23 11.75
CA HIS A 229 -3.90 16.32 10.74
C HIS A 229 -4.21 17.21 9.52
N PHE A 230 -5.49 17.44 9.19
CA PHE A 230 -5.84 18.53 8.27
C PHE A 230 -5.41 19.90 8.81
N VAL A 231 -5.46 20.09 10.13
CA VAL A 231 -5.13 21.36 10.82
C VAL A 231 -3.64 21.49 11.17
N GLY A 232 -2.90 20.38 11.31
CA GLY A 232 -1.47 20.41 11.63
C GLY A 232 -0.62 21.11 10.56
N VAL A 233 -1.01 20.97 9.30
CA VAL A 233 -0.36 21.67 8.17
C VAL A 233 -0.73 23.16 8.15
N LEU A 234 -1.99 23.51 8.44
CA LEU A 234 -2.48 24.90 8.46
C LEU A 234 -1.75 25.78 9.49
N HIS A 235 -1.39 25.24 10.66
CA HIS A 235 -0.73 26.02 11.71
C HIS A 235 0.73 26.40 11.39
N GLN A 236 1.45 25.60 10.59
CA GLN A 236 2.81 25.93 10.17
C GLN A 236 2.83 26.96 9.04
N THR A 237 1.85 26.90 8.11
CA THR A 237 1.76 27.84 6.98
C THR A 237 1.34 29.24 7.44
N LEU A 238 0.32 29.35 8.31
CA LEU A 238 -0.13 30.65 8.85
C LEU A 238 0.94 31.38 9.69
N HIS A 239 1.82 30.63 10.36
CA HIS A 239 2.91 31.24 11.12
C HIS A 239 4.00 31.80 10.20
N PHE A 240 4.26 31.14 9.06
CA PHE A 240 5.23 31.59 8.06
C PHE A 240 4.78 32.86 7.33
N ASP A 241 3.51 32.93 6.92
CA ASP A 241 2.95 34.12 6.25
C ASP A 241 2.93 35.34 7.19
N SER A 242 2.62 35.13 8.48
CA SER A 242 2.65 36.19 9.49
C SER A 242 4.06 36.74 9.80
N LEU A 243 5.11 35.96 9.53
CA LEU A 243 6.51 36.36 9.69
C LEU A 243 7.03 37.11 8.45
N MET A 244 6.47 36.85 7.26
CA MET A 244 6.81 37.57 6.03
C MET A 244 6.12 38.93 5.96
N GLU A 245 4.85 39.05 6.36
CA GLU A 245 4.12 40.33 6.40
C GLU A 245 4.65 41.32 7.45
N ARG A 246 5.35 40.84 8.49
CA ARG A 246 5.99 41.73 9.49
C ARG A 246 7.36 42.26 9.05
N ASN A 247 7.90 41.76 7.94
CA ASN A 247 9.22 42.12 7.41
C ASN A 247 9.17 42.78 6.02
N SER A 248 7.99 43.15 5.54
CA SER A 248 7.75 44.00 4.36
C SER A 248 7.13 45.33 4.78
#